data_AF-W9QVU2-F1
#
_entry.id   AF-W9QVU2-F1
#
_cell.length_a   1.000
_cell.length_b   1.000
_cell.length_c   1.000
_cell.angle_alpha   90.00
_cell.angle_beta   90.00
_cell.angle_gamma   90.00
#
_symmetry.space_group_name_H-M   'P 1'
#
loop_
_entity.id
_entity.type
_entity.pdbx_description
1 polymer ?
#
loop_
_entity_poly.entity_id
_entity_poly.type
_entity_poly.pdbx_seq_one_letter_code
_entity_poly.pdbx_strand_id
1 'polypeptide(L)'
;MESNEASLRDQEEIWKYMLNHADSMAIKCAVELRIPDIINSHGGPMSLAQIAAAIPDTSSPDISCLTRIMRLLVHRNIFTAHQS
;
A
#
# COMPACT_ATOMS: atom_id res chain seq x y z
N MET A 1 -19.30 -4.52 30.55
CA MET A 1 -18.05 -4.89 29.85
C MET A 1 -18.37 -5.70 28.59
N GLU A 2 -19.20 -6.75 28.69
CA GLU A 2 -19.63 -7.62 27.57
C GLU A 2 -20.34 -6.87 26.41
N SER A 3 -21.14 -5.84 26.72
CA SER A 3 -21.81 -5.00 25.70
C SER A 3 -20.87 -4.14 24.86
N ASN A 4 -19.67 -3.78 25.35
CA ASN A 4 -18.71 -2.97 24.59
C ASN A 4 -17.93 -3.83 23.60
N GLU A 5 -17.53 -5.04 23.99
CA GLU A 5 -16.79 -5.99 23.13
C GLU A 5 -17.64 -6.48 21.96
N ALA A 6 -18.93 -6.74 22.17
CA ALA A 6 -19.87 -7.09 21.09
C ALA A 6 -19.99 -5.95 20.07
N SER A 7 -20.16 -4.71 20.54
CA SER A 7 -20.21 -3.54 19.67
C SER A 7 -18.93 -3.30 18.87
N LEU A 8 -17.76 -3.64 19.43
CA LEU A 8 -16.47 -3.52 18.72
C LEU A 8 -16.35 -4.54 17.59
N ARG A 9 -16.82 -5.79 17.79
CA ARG A 9 -16.81 -6.83 16.75
C ARG A 9 -17.76 -6.49 15.60
N ASP A 10 -18.95 -5.99 15.92
CA ASP A 10 -19.93 -5.56 14.91
C ASP A 10 -19.36 -4.42 14.06
N GLN A 11 -18.66 -3.47 14.69
CA GLN A 11 -17.97 -2.40 13.96
C GLN A 11 -16.84 -2.95 13.09
N GLU A 12 -16.00 -3.84 13.61
CA GLU A 12 -14.89 -4.46 12.87
C GLU A 12 -15.36 -5.11 11.57
N GLU A 13 -16.50 -5.81 11.61
CA GLU A 13 -17.09 -6.44 10.43
C GLU A 13 -17.51 -5.40 9.38
N ILE A 14 -18.17 -4.32 9.80
CA ILE A 14 -18.55 -3.21 8.90
C ILE A 14 -17.29 -2.57 8.28
N TRP A 15 -16.24 -2.34 9.06
CA TRP A 15 -14.97 -1.78 8.55
C TRP A 15 -14.33 -2.68 7.50
N LYS A 16 -14.35 -4.00 7.69
CA LYS A 16 -13.85 -4.96 6.69
C LYS A 16 -14.62 -4.85 5.38
N TYR A 17 -15.94 -4.77 5.41
CA TYR A 17 -16.75 -4.60 4.20
C TYR A 17 -16.48 -3.26 3.51
N MET A 18 -16.38 -2.17 4.27
CA MET A 18 -16.09 -0.84 3.72
C MET A 18 -14.70 -0.77 3.06
N LEU A 19 -13.69 -1.43 3.64
CA LEU A 19 -12.29 -1.36 3.19
C LEU A 19 -11.86 -2.55 2.32
N ASN A 20 -12.72 -3.53 2.07
CA ASN A 20 -12.42 -4.72 1.25
C ASN A 20 -11.81 -4.34 -0.12
N HIS A 21 -12.30 -3.27 -0.74
CA HIS A 21 -11.80 -2.84 -2.04
C HIS A 21 -10.40 -2.18 -1.99
N ALA A 22 -9.94 -1.73 -0.82
CA ALA A 22 -8.70 -0.98 -0.69
C ALA A 22 -7.48 -1.82 -1.07
N ASP A 23 -7.47 -3.12 -0.71
CA ASP A 23 -6.39 -4.04 -1.07
C ASP A 23 -6.30 -4.20 -2.60
N SER A 24 -7.44 -4.47 -3.25
CA SER A 24 -7.53 -4.61 -4.72
C SER A 24 -7.12 -3.32 -5.43
N MET A 25 -7.52 -2.16 -4.92
CA MET A 25 -7.13 -0.87 -5.50
C MET A 25 -5.64 -0.58 -5.31
N ALA A 26 -5.06 -0.88 -4.15
CA ALA A 26 -3.62 -0.72 -3.94
C ALA A 26 -2.80 -1.64 -4.84
N ILE A 27 -3.22 -2.89 -5.02
CA ILE A 27 -2.58 -3.83 -5.95
C ILE A 27 -2.69 -3.31 -7.39
N LYS A 28 -3.88 -2.90 -7.80
CA LYS A 28 -4.11 -2.32 -9.13
C LYS A 28 -3.19 -1.13 -9.38
N CYS A 29 -3.12 -0.18 -8.45
CA CYS A 29 -2.22 0.97 -8.55
C CYS A 29 -0.75 0.54 -8.68
N ALA A 30 -0.29 -0.44 -7.89
CA ALA A 30 1.09 -0.91 -7.96
C ALA A 30 1.43 -1.53 -9.32
N VAL A 31 0.48 -2.25 -9.93
CA VAL A 31 0.62 -2.82 -11.28
C VAL A 31 0.59 -1.73 -12.36
N GLU A 32 -0.37 -0.82 -12.32
CA GLU A 32 -0.51 0.26 -13.30
C GLU A 32 0.70 1.22 -13.29
N LEU A 33 1.25 1.49 -12.11
CA LEU A 33 2.47 2.29 -11.95
C LEU A 33 3.76 1.50 -12.16
N ARG A 34 3.66 0.20 -12.45
CA ARG A 34 4.79 -0.71 -12.70
C ARG A 34 5.82 -0.72 -11.56
N ILE A 35 5.37 -0.53 -10.32
CA ILE A 35 6.23 -0.51 -9.13
C ILE A 35 7.07 -1.80 -9.00
N PRO A 36 6.52 -3.02 -9.22
CA PRO A 36 7.32 -4.24 -9.20
C PRO A 36 8.49 -4.22 -10.21
N ASP A 37 8.24 -3.77 -11.44
CA ASP A 37 9.26 -3.70 -12.48
C ASP A 37 10.35 -2.68 -12.12
N ILE A 38 9.95 -1.52 -11.60
CA ILE A 38 10.85 -0.45 -11.16
C ILE A 38 11.80 -1.00 -10.08
N ILE A 39 11.26 -1.62 -9.03
CA ILE A 39 12.05 -2.20 -7.93
C ILE A 39 12.97 -3.32 -8.45
N ASN A 40 12.45 -4.20 -9.31
CA ASN A 40 13.23 -5.30 -9.88
C ASN A 40 14.40 -4.79 -10.74
N SER A 41 14.17 -3.75 -11.55
CA SER A 41 15.23 -3.15 -12.39
C SER A 41 16.32 -2.44 -11.59
N HIS A 42 16.00 -1.93 -10.40
CA HIS A 42 16.96 -1.33 -9.48
C HIS A 42 17.91 -2.38 -8.85
N GLY A 43 17.47 -3.64 -8.73
CA GLY A 43 18.31 -4.76 -8.28
C GLY A 43 18.53 -4.83 -6.76
N GLY A 44 17.74 -4.09 -5.96
CA GLY A 44 17.85 -4.08 -4.51
C GLY A 44 16.79 -3.21 -3.84
N PRO A 45 16.82 -3.09 -2.50
CA PRO A 45 15.90 -2.25 -1.74
C PRO A 45 15.86 -0.82 -2.31
N MET A 46 14.67 -0.25 -2.42
CA MET A 46 14.45 1.05 -3.03
C MET A 46 13.59 1.92 -2.09
N SER A 47 14.02 3.15 -1.86
CA SER A 47 13.25 4.10 -1.04
C SER A 47 11.99 4.60 -1.76
N LEU A 48 11.00 5.05 -1.01
CA LEU A 48 9.76 5.63 -1.59
C LEU A 48 10.04 6.82 -2.51
N ALA A 49 11.03 7.65 -2.19
CA ALA A 49 11.42 8.78 -3.02
C ALA A 49 12.03 8.32 -4.35
N GLN A 50 12.86 7.28 -4.33
CA GLN A 50 13.42 6.69 -5.55
C GLN A 50 12.33 6.03 -6.41
N ILE A 51 11.37 5.32 -5.79
CA ILE A 51 10.22 4.75 -6.50
C ILE A 51 9.43 5.88 -7.16
N ALA A 52 9.09 6.93 -6.42
CA ALA A 52 8.34 8.07 -6.95
C ALA A 52 9.05 8.72 -8.16
N ALA A 53 10.35 8.96 -8.05
CA ALA A 53 11.15 9.55 -9.14
C ALA A 53 11.28 8.66 -10.38
N ALA A 54 11.11 7.34 -10.24
CA ALA A 54 11.21 6.39 -11.34
C ALA A 54 9.88 6.13 -12.07
N ILE A 55 8.75 6.67 -11.58
CA ILE A 55 7.45 6.54 -12.24
C ILE A 55 7.42 7.46 -13.48
N PRO A 56 7.27 6.92 -14.70
CA PRO A 56 7.24 7.71 -15.94
C PRO A 56 6.10 8.72 -15.97
N ASP A 57 6.29 9.83 -16.68
CA ASP A 57 5.24 10.79 -17.04
C ASP A 57 4.49 11.43 -15.85
N THR A 58 5.09 11.40 -14.65
CA THR A 58 4.53 12.08 -13.47
C THR A 58 5.26 13.39 -13.20
N SER A 59 4.61 14.52 -13.51
CA SER A 59 5.18 15.86 -13.25
C SER A 59 5.39 16.15 -11.76
N SER A 60 4.66 15.45 -10.88
CA SER A 60 4.81 15.51 -9.42
C SER A 60 4.05 14.34 -8.77
N PRO A 61 4.67 13.15 -8.61
CA PRO A 61 4.02 12.04 -7.92
C PRO A 61 3.74 12.37 -6.46
N ASP A 62 2.51 12.12 -5.99
CA ASP A 62 2.14 12.32 -4.58
C ASP A 62 2.80 11.22 -3.71
N ILE A 63 3.91 11.60 -3.08
CA ILE A 63 4.68 10.72 -2.18
C ILE A 63 3.84 10.28 -0.98
N SER A 64 2.90 11.08 -0.50
CA SER A 64 2.04 10.72 0.64
C SER A 64 1.06 9.61 0.27
N CYS A 65 0.46 9.71 -0.92
CA CYS A 65 -0.39 8.64 -1.46
C CYS A 65 0.41 7.37 -1.72
N LEU A 66 1.59 7.48 -2.35
CA LEU A 66 2.48 6.33 -2.60
C LEU A 66 2.89 5.65 -1.28
N THR A 67 3.20 6.44 -0.25
CA THR A 67 3.55 5.92 1.09
C THR A 67 2.42 5.09 1.67
N ARG A 68 1.16 5.55 1.57
CA ARG A 68 -0.02 4.81 2.07
C ARG A 68 -0.23 3.50 1.32
N ILE A 69 -0.11 3.53 -0.02
CA ILE A 69 -0.24 2.34 -0.87
C ILE A 69 0.85 1.32 -0.51
N MET A 70 2.11 1.73 -0.51
CA MET A 70 3.23 0.83 -0.21
C MET A 70 3.15 0.28 1.22
N ARG A 71 2.72 1.08 2.20
CA ARG A 71 2.49 0.60 3.57
C ARG A 71 1.42 -0.49 3.61
N LEU A 72 0.31 -0.32 2.90
CA LEU A 72 -0.74 -1.33 2.84
C LEU A 72 -0.22 -2.62 2.19
N LEU A 73 0.51 -2.52 1.09
CA LEU A 73 1.03 -3.68 0.38
C LEU A 73 2.12 -4.41 1.18
N VAL A 74 2.92 -3.71 1.98
CA VAL A 74 3.83 -4.32 2.96
C VAL A 74 3.04 -5.03 4.06
N HIS A 75 1.99 -4.41 4.59
CA HIS A 75 1.14 -5.05 5.60
C HIS A 75 0.44 -6.32 5.07
N ARG A 76 0.18 -6.39 3.77
CA ARG A 76 -0.34 -7.58 3.07
C ARG A 76 0.74 -8.57 2.64
N ASN A 77 2.00 -8.36 3.03
CA ASN A 77 3.16 -9.20 2.66
C ASN A 77 3.41 -9.32 1.15
N ILE A 78 2.97 -8.35 0.36
CA ILE A 78 3.23 -8.29 -1.09
C ILE A 78 4.61 -7.69 -1.36
N PHE A 79 5.01 -6.71 -0.55
CA PHE A 79 6.36 -6.15 -0.51
C PHE A 79 6.94 -6.29 0.90
N THR A 80 8.26 -6.16 1.00
CA THR A 80 8.97 -6.11 2.28
C THR A 80 9.53 -4.71 2.51
N ALA A 81 9.34 -4.18 3.71
CA ALA A 81 10.02 -2.95 4.12
C ALA A 81 11.46 -3.28 4.52
N HIS A 82 12.43 -2.59 3.92
CA HIS A 82 13.82 -2.66 4.35
C HIS A 82 14.06 -1.58 5.41
N GLN A 83 14.52 -1.98 6.59
CA GLN A 83 15.01 -1.06 7.61
C GLN A 83 16.52 -1.00 7.48
N SER A 84 17.02 0.12 6.96
CA SER A 84 18.44 0.47 6.92
C SER A 84 18.84 1.23 8.17
#